data_AF-A0A920A5J8-F1
#
_entry.id   AF-A0A920A5J8-F1
#
_cell.length_a   1.000
_cell.length_b   1.000
_cell.length_c   1.000
_cell.angle_alpha   90.00
_cell.angle_beta   90.00
_cell.angle_gamma   90.00
#
_symmetry.space_group_name_H-M   'P 1'
#
loop_
_entity.id
_entity.type
_entity.pdbx_description
1 polymer ?
#
loop_
_entity_poly.entity_id
_entity_poly.type
_entity_poly.pdbx_seq_one_letter_code
_entity_poly.pdbx_strand_id
1 'polypeptide(L)'
;MLAAKLAKIFKADLLIMLSAVEGLYDSFNNQTNQTTLIRQVSKVTKDIHAMAGKASKSGKGGMTSKIEAAKIMLSMNSNMVITKGDAANPLLRLKKSVKSTWFNKS
;
A
#
# COMPACT_ATOMS: atom_id res chain seq x y z
N MET A 1 7.08 -3.94 7.72
CA MET A 1 6.63 -4.71 8.91
C MET A 1 6.90 -3.99 10.24
N LEU A 2 8.10 -3.45 10.49
CA LEU A 2 8.40 -2.72 11.75
C LEU A 2 7.42 -1.57 12.03
N ALA A 3 7.22 -0.68 11.06
CA ALA A 3 6.32 0.47 11.22
C ALA A 3 4.88 0.07 11.63
N ALA A 4 4.34 -1.03 11.08
CA ALA A 4 3.01 -1.51 11.46
C ALA A 4 2.96 -2.10 12.87
N LYS A 5 4.04 -2.76 13.32
CA LYS A 5 4.14 -3.22 14.72
C LYS A 5 4.18 -2.04 15.70
N LEU A 6 4.94 -0.99 15.38
CA LEU A 6 4.96 0.24 16.17
C LEU A 6 3.60 0.94 16.15
N ALA A 7 2.98 1.09 14.97
CA ALA A 7 1.65 1.65 14.84
C ALA A 7 0.61 0.91 15.70
N LYS A 8 0.70 -0.42 15.76
CA LYS A 8 -0.14 -1.24 16.65
C LYS A 8 0.10 -0.94 18.14
N ILE A 9 1.36 -0.83 18.57
CA ILE A 9 1.72 -0.51 19.96
C ILE A 9 1.19 0.87 20.36
N PHE A 10 1.37 1.86 19.49
CA PHE A 10 0.93 3.25 19.73
C PHE A 10 -0.53 3.51 19.35
N LYS A 11 -1.28 2.49 18.92
CA LYS A 11 -2.68 2.60 18.48
C LYS A 11 -2.89 3.71 17.44
N ALA A 12 -2.01 3.79 16.45
CA ALA A 12 -2.10 4.82 15.42
C ALA A 12 -3.33 4.61 14.51
N ASP A 13 -4.04 5.69 14.20
CA ASP A 13 -5.18 5.67 13.27
C ASP A 13 -4.76 5.54 11.80
N LEU A 14 -3.54 5.99 11.47
CA LEU A 14 -3.02 6.03 10.11
C LEU A 14 -1.53 5.71 10.07
N LEU A 15 -1.15 4.79 9.16
CA LEU A 15 0.23 4.55 8.75
C LEU A 15 0.45 5.02 7.31
N ILE A 16 1.34 6.00 7.11
CA ILE A 16 1.75 6.47 5.78
C ILE A 16 3.05 5.78 5.37
N MET A 17 3.00 4.96 4.34
CA MET A 17 4.14 4.22 3.82
C MET A 17 4.67 4.86 2.53
N LEU A 18 5.75 5.63 2.69
CA LEU A 18 6.48 6.22 1.58
C LEU A 18 7.30 5.15 0.85
N SER A 19 7.14 5.09 -0.47
CA SER A 19 7.66 4.03 -1.33
C SER A 19 8.29 4.60 -2.60
N ALA A 20 9.11 3.81 -3.28
CA ALA A 20 9.63 4.16 -4.61
C ALA A 20 8.53 4.12 -5.70
N VAL A 21 7.43 3.40 -5.43
CA VAL A 21 6.28 3.25 -6.34
C VAL A 21 5.04 3.96 -5.79
N GLU A 22 4.10 4.28 -6.68
CA GLU A 22 2.89 5.06 -6.35
C GLU A 22 1.87 4.27 -5.52
N GLY A 23 1.92 2.93 -5.54
CA GLY A 23 1.01 2.06 -4.79
C GLY A 23 1.08 0.61 -5.27
N LEU A 24 0.00 -0.14 -5.03
CA LEU A 24 -0.21 -1.49 -5.52
C LEU A 24 -0.88 -1.44 -6.91
N TYR A 25 -0.29 -2.13 -7.88
CA TYR A 25 -0.86 -2.25 -9.21
C TYR A 25 -1.47 -3.64 -9.38
N ASP A 26 -2.59 -3.69 -10.10
CA ASP A 26 -3.14 -4.95 -10.59
C ASP A 26 -2.19 -5.55 -11.63
N SER A 27 -2.20 -6.88 -11.71
CA SER A 27 -1.58 -7.60 -12.81
C SER A 27 -2.14 -7.14 -14.16
N PHE A 28 -1.24 -7.14 -15.15
CA PHE A 28 -1.51 -6.79 -16.54
C PHE A 28 -2.85 -7.37 -17.04
N ASN A 29 -3.77 -6.48 -17.42
CA ASN A 29 -5.01 -6.88 -18.06
C ASN A 29 -4.76 -7.03 -19.57
N ASN A 30 -4.81 -8.26 -20.07
CA ASN A 30 -4.57 -8.61 -21.48
C ASN A 30 -5.47 -7.87 -22.49
N GLN A 31 -6.61 -7.34 -22.06
CA GLN A 31 -7.52 -6.58 -22.94
C GLN A 31 -7.11 -5.11 -23.11
N THR A 32 -6.38 -4.55 -22.15
CA THR A 32 -6.05 -3.11 -22.12
C THR A 32 -4.55 -2.82 -22.21
N ASN A 33 -3.70 -3.85 -22.15
CA ASN A 33 -2.23 -3.72 -22.11
C ASN A 33 -1.72 -2.74 -21.04
N GLN A 34 -2.51 -2.51 -19.97
CA GLN A 34 -2.19 -1.52 -18.95
C GLN A 34 -2.19 -2.17 -17.56
N THR A 35 -1.34 -1.62 -16.69
CA THR A 35 -1.36 -1.90 -15.25
C THR A 35 -2.15 -0.81 -14.57
N THR A 36 -3.16 -1.20 -13.80
CA THR A 36 -4.05 -0.25 -13.13
C THR A 36 -3.66 -0.11 -11.67
N LEU A 37 -3.54 1.13 -11.20
CA LEU A 37 -3.31 1.39 -9.78
C LEU A 37 -4.57 1.07 -8.98
N ILE A 38 -4.44 0.16 -8.02
CA ILE A 38 -5.52 -0.15 -7.08
C ILE A 38 -5.61 1.02 -6.09
N ARG A 39 -6.74 1.75 -6.10
CA ARG A 39 -6.92 2.93 -5.26
C ARG A 39 -7.28 2.60 -3.82
N GLN A 40 -8.01 1.51 -3.61
CA GLN A 40 -8.53 1.13 -2.30
C GLN A 40 -8.56 -0.38 -2.12
N VAL A 41 -8.22 -0.85 -0.92
CA VAL A 41 -8.21 -2.26 -0.51
C VAL A 41 -8.80 -2.36 0.90
N SER A 42 -10.02 -2.87 1.00
CA SER A 42 -10.69 -3.05 2.30
C SER A 42 -10.26 -4.30 3.05
N LYS A 43 -9.73 -5.30 2.33
CA LYS A 43 -9.25 -6.55 2.88
C LYS A 43 -8.08 -7.08 2.05
N VAL A 44 -7.03 -7.55 2.74
CA VAL A 44 -5.93 -8.27 2.08
C VAL A 44 -6.40 -9.70 1.79
N THR A 45 -6.83 -9.95 0.56
CA THR A 45 -7.20 -11.27 0.04
C THR A 45 -5.97 -12.03 -0.48
N LYS A 46 -6.16 -13.31 -0.84
CA LYS A 46 -5.11 -14.11 -1.51
C LYS A 46 -4.66 -13.45 -2.82
N ASP A 47 -5.57 -12.83 -3.56
CA ASP A 47 -5.25 -12.16 -4.83
C ASP A 47 -4.40 -10.91 -4.62
N ILE A 48 -4.74 -10.07 -3.64
CA ILE A 48 -3.91 -8.91 -3.24
C ILE A 48 -2.50 -9.36 -2.82
N HIS A 49 -2.41 -10.48 -2.10
CA HIS A 49 -1.12 -11.05 -1.71
C HIS A 49 -0.33 -11.55 -2.92
N ALA A 50 -0.99 -12.25 -3.85
CA ALA A 50 -0.37 -12.73 -5.08
C ALA A 50 0.13 -11.58 -5.98
N MET A 51 -0.63 -10.48 -6.10
CA MET A 51 -0.21 -9.26 -6.80
C MET A 51 1.08 -8.69 -6.20
N ALA A 52 1.19 -8.67 -4.88
CA ALA A 52 2.39 -8.24 -4.18
C ALA A 52 3.60 -9.15 -4.43
N GLY A 53 3.38 -10.46 -4.46
CA GLY A 53 4.42 -11.46 -4.78
C GLY A 53 5.00 -11.24 -6.18
N LYS A 54 4.15 -11.00 -7.19
CA LYS A 54 4.59 -10.71 -8.56
C LYS A 54 5.39 -9.40 -8.66
N ALA A 55 4.99 -8.37 -7.93
CA ALA A 55 5.69 -7.07 -7.90
C ALA A 55 7.04 -7.10 -7.14
N SER A 56 7.29 -8.13 -6.32
CA SER A 56 8.47 -8.18 -5.44
C SER A 56 9.77 -8.59 -6.13
N LYS A 57 9.74 -8.97 -7.42
CA LYS A 57 10.94 -9.35 -8.19
C LYS A 57 11.93 -8.19 -8.42
N SER A 58 11.59 -6.94 -8.09
CA SER A 58 12.41 -5.76 -8.40
C SER A 58 12.94 -4.94 -7.22
N GLY A 59 12.91 -5.38 -5.95
CA GLY A 59 13.52 -4.55 -4.89
C GLY A 59 13.59 -5.10 -3.47
N LYS A 60 14.75 -4.84 -2.82
CA LYS A 60 15.07 -5.09 -1.40
C LYS A 60 14.00 -4.45 -0.49
N GLY A 61 13.17 -5.25 0.18
CA GLY A 61 12.06 -4.76 1.02
C GLY A 61 10.73 -4.60 0.29
N GLY A 62 10.38 -5.59 -0.54
CA GLY A 62 9.36 -5.57 -1.59
C GLY A 62 7.90 -5.27 -1.19
N MET A 63 7.01 -5.39 -2.19
CA MET A 63 5.57 -5.12 -2.03
C MET A 63 4.92 -6.06 -1.00
N THR A 64 5.37 -7.32 -0.93
CA THR A 64 4.85 -8.30 0.05
C THR A 64 4.94 -7.79 1.49
N SER A 65 6.08 -7.17 1.87
CA SER A 65 6.25 -6.62 3.22
C SER A 65 5.33 -5.42 3.52
N LYS A 66 4.90 -4.68 2.49
CA LYS A 66 3.95 -3.57 2.60
C LYS A 66 2.52 -4.09 2.76
N ILE A 67 2.18 -5.16 2.06
CA ILE A 67 0.89 -5.84 2.20
C ILE A 67 0.74 -6.53 3.56
N GLU A 68 1.79 -7.15 4.09
CA GLU A 68 1.75 -7.69 5.47
C GLU A 68 1.56 -6.58 6.51
N ALA A 69 2.18 -5.42 6.31
CA ALA A 69 1.94 -4.25 7.16
C ALA A 69 0.47 -3.78 7.06
N ALA A 70 -0.09 -3.71 5.85
CA ALA A 70 -1.49 -3.33 5.64
C ALA A 70 -2.47 -4.30 6.31
N LYS A 71 -2.17 -5.61 6.30
CA LYS A 71 -2.96 -6.63 7.00
C LYS A 71 -3.01 -6.39 8.52
N ILE A 72 -1.88 -5.97 9.12
CA ILE A 72 -1.82 -5.60 10.54
C ILE A 72 -2.66 -4.36 10.81
N MET A 73 -2.54 -3.32 9.97
CA MET A 73 -3.29 -2.07 10.15
C MET A 73 -4.81 -2.29 10.03
N LEU A 74 -5.25 -3.06 9.02
CA LEU A 74 -6.67 -3.39 8.84
C LEU A 74 -7.23 -4.26 9.97
N SER A 75 -6.42 -5.14 10.60
CA SER A 75 -6.89 -5.97 11.70
C SER A 75 -7.13 -5.18 12.99
N MET A 76 -6.45 -4.06 13.17
CA MET A 76 -6.69 -3.10 14.26
C MET A 76 -7.68 -1.99 13.90
N ASN A 77 -8.36 -2.08 12.75
CA ASN A 77 -9.31 -1.07 12.27
C ASN A 77 -8.69 0.31 11.98
N SER A 78 -7.39 0.34 11.68
CA SER A 78 -6.64 1.53 11.33
C SER A 78 -6.34 1.58 9.83
N ASN A 79 -6.09 2.78 9.34
CA ASN A 79 -5.84 3.03 7.93
C ASN A 79 -4.35 2.90 7.61
N MET A 80 -4.06 2.49 6.38
CA MET A 80 -2.71 2.57 5.82
C MET A 80 -2.77 3.09 4.40
N VAL A 81 -1.73 3.83 3.98
CA VAL A 81 -1.60 4.28 2.60
C VAL A 81 -0.20 4.00 2.09
N ILE A 82 -0.10 3.50 0.87
CA ILE A 82 1.16 3.42 0.13
C ILE A 82 1.14 4.54 -0.89
N THR A 83 2.19 5.36 -0.91
CA THR A 83 2.36 6.44 -1.88
C THR A 83 3.83 6.69 -2.17
N LYS A 84 4.09 7.47 -3.23
CA LYS A 84 5.45 7.78 -3.66
C LYS A 84 6.14 8.73 -2.69
N GLY A 85 7.35 8.38 -2.26
CA GLY A 85 8.12 9.11 -1.26
C GLY A 85 9.18 10.08 -1.80
N ASP A 86 9.46 10.05 -3.11
CA ASP A 86 10.56 10.80 -3.74
C ASP A 86 10.17 12.22 -4.18
N ALA A 87 8.90 12.60 -4.02
CA ALA A 87 8.43 13.94 -4.34
C ALA A 87 8.63 14.91 -3.17
N ALA A 88 8.89 16.19 -3.47
CA ALA A 88 8.92 17.25 -2.47
C ALA A 88 7.58 17.30 -1.72
N ASN A 89 7.65 17.41 -0.38
CA ASN A 89 6.50 17.47 0.51
C ASN A 89 5.47 16.35 0.28
N PRO A 90 5.85 15.07 0.44
CA PRO A 90 5.02 13.92 0.05
C PRO A 90 3.66 13.90 0.79
N LEU A 91 3.63 14.38 2.03
CA LEU A 91 2.38 14.46 2.82
C LEU A 91 1.41 15.54 2.29
N LEU A 92 1.92 16.72 1.92
CA LEU A 92 1.10 17.77 1.31
C LEU A 92 0.57 17.31 -0.05
N ARG A 93 1.36 16.55 -0.81
CA ARG A 93 0.90 15.94 -2.07
C ARG A 93 -0.17 14.89 -1.83
N LEU A 94 -0.06 14.06 -0.78
CA LEU A 94 -1.09 13.09 -0.44
C LEU A 94 -2.47 13.74 -0.23
N LYS A 95 -2.51 14.91 0.42
CA LYS A 95 -3.75 15.70 0.60
C LYS A 95 -4.39 16.16 -0.72
N LYS A 96 -3.60 16.26 -1.80
CA LYS A 96 -4.06 16.66 -3.15
C LYS A 96 -4.51 15.48 -4.02
N SER A 97 -4.89 14.34 -3.42
CA SER A 97 -5.43 13.17 -4.12
C SER A 97 -4.48 12.54 -5.16
N VAL A 98 -3.18 12.55 -4.86
CA VAL A 98 -2.18 11.88 -5.71
C VAL A 98 -2.38 10.37 -5.75
N LYS A 99 -1.80 9.75 -6.78
CA LYS A 99 -1.75 8.30 -6.92
C LYS A 99 -1.22 7.65 -5.65
N SER A 100 -2.06 6.80 -5.09
CA SER A 100 -1.87 6.11 -3.83
C SER A 100 -2.80 4.90 -3.78
N THR A 101 -2.43 3.92 -2.95
CA THR A 101 -3.31 2.81 -2.57
C THR A 101 -3.65 2.92 -1.09
N TRP A 102 -4.93 3.07 -0.80
CA TRP A 102 -5.46 3.10 0.55
C TRP A 102 -5.89 1.71 1.03
N PHE A 103 -5.61 1.42 2.28
CA PHE A 103 -6.05 0.23 2.99
C PHE A 103 -6.90 0.69 4.17
N ASN A 104 -8.21 0.66 4.00
CA ASN A 104 -9.20 1.11 4.97
C ASN A 104 -10.45 0.24 4.86
N LYS A 105 -11.13 -0.02 5.98
CA LYS A 105 -12.47 -0.61 5.92
C LYS A 105 -13.44 0.51 5.53
N SER A 106 -14.25 0.27 4.50
CA SER A 106 -15.37 1.15 4.15
C SER A 106 -16.37 1.24 5.28
#